data_AF-A0A1L3FFI2-F1
#
_entry.id   AF-A0A1L3FFI2-F1
#
_cell.length_a   1.000
_cell.length_b   1.000
_cell.length_c   1.000
_cell.angle_alpha   90.00
_cell.angle_beta   90.00
_cell.angle_gamma   90.00
#
_symmetry.space_group_name_H-M   'P 1'
#
loop_
_entity.id
_entity.type
_entity.pdbx_description
1 polymer ?
#
loop_
_entity_poly.entity_id
_entity_poly.type
_entity_poly.pdbx_seq_one_letter_code
_entity_poly.pdbx_strand_id
1 'polypeptide(L)'
;MAASSQTPQAKGFSWKLIAPLVVWLAIYLWPVPTGLNANQWHYFAVFAAVITGLILESMPVGAVGFIGLTVAGVAGYIDPDPGKSLRWMLAGFAESTVWLIVGAFVFSIGYRKSQLGRRIALVLVQKLGRNTLGLGYAVAMSDFLLAPATPSNTARSGGIVYPIISNIPRIYGSEPGPTAGKIGTYVMWTAFAATAITSSLFFTALAPNAAALAIAKRTAGVEVSWAQWFVGFAPLGILLMILVPLLSYVVCRPEVKHSPEISEWAAKEVSEMGPMSRNEWIMLALIVLAMFLWIAGSSPDIHVPLLGSNFVNATTVVFIVISLMLVTGVIEFADIVSEKSAWEVFFYFTSLLTLASGLNEIGFIKWFATEYAKPLAGLSPSTAMLLLVALFFWIHYFFSSITSHAAAVLPVVLAVGSGIPGLPVTTLAMLCMYSLGLMGVISPYATGPAPMYFGSGYIGKGQFWGFGLLFGLLYFAGLLLIVLPWLQIS
;
A
#
# COMPACT_ATOMS: atom_id res chain seq x y z
N MET A 1 -17.03 29.88 9.83
CA MET A 1 -16.48 31.10 9.20
C MET A 1 -15.94 30.73 7.83
N ALA A 2 -16.41 31.47 6.81
CA ALA A 2 -16.03 31.51 5.39
C ALA A 2 -15.30 30.30 4.76
N ALA A 3 -16.03 29.58 3.90
CA ALA A 3 -15.45 28.72 2.87
C ALA A 3 -14.54 29.56 1.96
N SER A 4 -13.24 29.27 1.95
CA SER A 4 -12.32 29.86 0.99
C SER A 4 -12.60 29.27 -0.39
N SER A 5 -13.23 30.07 -1.24
CA SER A 5 -13.33 29.82 -2.68
C SER A 5 -11.92 29.82 -3.27
N GLN A 6 -11.33 28.63 -3.45
CA GLN A 6 -10.14 28.49 -4.27
C GLN A 6 -10.52 28.77 -5.73
N THR A 7 -10.12 29.92 -6.24
CA THR A 7 -10.05 30.19 -7.68
C THR A 7 -9.26 29.08 -8.37
N PRO A 8 -9.74 28.49 -9.48
CA PRO A 8 -8.98 27.49 -10.21
C PRO A 8 -7.73 28.16 -10.80
N GLN A 9 -6.55 27.83 -10.27
CA GLN A 9 -5.29 28.18 -10.92
C GLN A 9 -5.31 27.63 -12.34
N ALA A 10 -5.12 28.51 -13.32
CA ALA A 10 -4.89 28.10 -14.70
C ALA A 10 -3.70 27.14 -14.73
N LYS A 11 -3.95 25.86 -15.03
CA LYS A 11 -2.90 24.85 -15.18
C LYS A 11 -2.06 25.23 -16.39
N GLY A 12 -0.93 25.90 -16.15
CA GLY A 12 0.09 26.10 -17.17
C GLY A 12 0.48 24.75 -17.79
N PHE A 13 0.77 24.75 -19.08
CA PHE A 13 1.20 23.57 -19.84
C PHE A 13 2.47 22.99 -19.20
N SER A 14 2.30 21.91 -18.42
CA SER A 14 3.39 21.24 -17.73
C SER A 14 4.00 20.19 -18.66
N TRP A 15 5.32 20.20 -18.84
CA TRP A 15 6.05 19.20 -19.63
C TRP A 15 5.70 17.76 -19.22
N LYS A 16 5.28 17.55 -17.96
CA LYS A 16 4.79 16.28 -17.43
C LYS A 16 3.61 15.72 -18.22
N LEU A 17 2.76 16.56 -18.81
CA LEU A 17 1.63 16.14 -19.65
C LEU A 17 2.06 15.63 -21.03
N ILE A 18 3.15 16.18 -21.57
CA ILE A 18 3.64 15.84 -22.91
C ILE A 18 4.56 14.62 -22.85
N ALA A 19 5.32 14.47 -21.76
CA ALA A 19 6.32 13.41 -21.63
C ALA A 19 5.78 12.00 -21.93
N PRO A 20 4.59 11.58 -21.46
CA PRO A 20 3.99 10.30 -21.87
C PRO A 20 3.82 10.15 -23.38
N LEU A 21 3.37 11.21 -24.07
CA LEU A 21 3.19 11.22 -25.53
C LEU A 21 4.53 11.16 -26.26
N VAL A 22 5.55 11.84 -25.73
CA VAL A 22 6.91 11.78 -26.28
C VAL A 22 7.49 10.38 -26.13
N VAL A 23 7.34 9.74 -24.96
CA VAL A 23 7.80 8.35 -24.75
C VAL A 23 7.04 7.38 -25.65
N TRP A 24 5.72 7.51 -25.75
CA TRP A 24 4.93 6.72 -26.69
C TRP A 24 5.46 6.85 -28.11
N LEU A 25 5.61 8.09 -28.62
CA LEU A 25 6.04 8.35 -29.98
C LEU A 25 7.48 7.87 -30.22
N ALA A 26 8.38 8.09 -29.25
CA ALA A 26 9.76 7.66 -29.35
C ALA A 26 9.88 6.13 -29.45
N ILE A 27 9.13 5.38 -28.62
CA ILE A 27 9.12 3.91 -28.68
C ILE A 27 8.42 3.43 -29.96
N TYR A 28 7.29 4.04 -30.32
CA TYR A 28 6.53 3.69 -31.52
C TYR A 28 7.36 3.83 -32.80
N LEU A 29 8.17 4.89 -32.91
CA LEU A 29 9.07 5.12 -34.05
C LEU A 29 10.38 4.34 -33.95
N TRP A 30 10.70 3.77 -32.78
CA TRP A 30 11.90 2.97 -32.60
C TRP A 30 11.76 1.63 -33.34
N PRO A 31 12.83 1.13 -33.98
CA PRO A 31 12.80 -0.17 -34.64
C PRO A 31 12.33 -1.28 -33.70
N VAL A 32 11.40 -2.11 -34.19
CA VAL A 32 10.86 -3.25 -33.43
C VAL A 32 12.02 -4.19 -33.06
N PRO A 33 12.22 -4.49 -31.75
CA PRO A 33 13.27 -5.40 -31.33
C PRO A 33 13.11 -6.79 -31.96
N THR A 34 14.24 -7.45 -32.20
CA THR A 34 14.26 -8.81 -32.74
C THR A 34 13.46 -9.76 -31.85
N GLY A 35 12.56 -10.54 -32.46
CA GLY A 35 11.69 -11.49 -31.75
C GLY A 35 10.32 -10.94 -31.35
N LEU A 36 10.04 -9.65 -31.60
CA LEU A 36 8.72 -9.06 -31.49
C LEU A 36 8.14 -8.71 -32.87
N ASN A 37 6.81 -8.64 -32.95
CA ASN A 37 6.09 -8.02 -34.06
C ASN A 37 5.69 -6.57 -33.72
N ALA A 38 5.25 -5.82 -34.74
CA ALA A 38 4.88 -4.41 -34.59
C ALA A 38 3.73 -4.20 -33.59
N ASN A 39 2.71 -5.08 -33.60
CA ASN A 39 1.57 -4.99 -32.68
C ASN A 39 2.03 -5.08 -31.22
N GLN A 40 2.93 -6.03 -30.92
CA GLN A 40 3.46 -6.22 -29.58
C GLN A 40 4.27 -5.01 -29.10
N TRP A 41 5.10 -4.46 -29.99
CA TRP A 41 5.95 -3.30 -29.67
C TRP A 41 5.14 -2.01 -29.49
N HIS A 42 4.14 -1.78 -30.34
CA HIS A 42 3.29 -0.60 -30.24
C HIS A 42 2.36 -0.64 -29.02
N TYR A 43 1.86 -1.82 -28.64
CA TYR A 43 1.14 -1.99 -27.39
C TYR A 43 2.04 -1.69 -26.18
N PHE A 44 3.28 -2.19 -26.20
CA PHE A 44 4.28 -1.84 -25.18
C PHE A 44 4.55 -0.33 -25.14
N ALA A 45 4.60 0.37 -26.28
CA ALA A 45 4.75 1.82 -26.33
C ALA A 45 3.61 2.54 -25.57
N VAL A 46 2.36 2.09 -25.73
CA VAL A 46 1.22 2.63 -24.97
C VAL A 46 1.40 2.35 -23.48
N PHE A 47 1.74 1.11 -23.11
CA PHE A 47 1.98 0.75 -21.72
C PHE A 47 3.08 1.61 -21.08
N ALA A 48 4.23 1.78 -21.77
CA ALA A 48 5.35 2.59 -21.31
C ALA A 48 4.96 4.07 -21.14
N ALA A 49 4.08 4.59 -22.00
CA ALA A 49 3.54 5.93 -21.86
C ALA A 49 2.63 6.07 -20.64
N VAL A 50 1.76 5.09 -20.37
CA VAL A 50 0.94 5.03 -19.14
C VAL A 50 1.86 5.02 -17.92
N ILE A 51 2.87 4.15 -17.88
CA ILE A 51 3.84 4.08 -16.79
C ILE A 51 4.57 5.42 -16.62
N THR A 52 5.01 6.05 -17.70
CA THR A 52 5.62 7.38 -17.67
C THR A 52 4.67 8.42 -17.06
N GLY A 53 3.39 8.39 -17.46
CA GLY A 53 2.36 9.29 -16.92
C GLY A 53 2.11 9.08 -15.43
N LEU A 54 2.20 7.83 -14.95
CA LEU A 54 2.06 7.45 -13.55
C LEU A 54 3.29 7.82 -12.71
N ILE A 55 4.50 7.73 -13.27
CA ILE A 55 5.76 8.11 -12.60
C ILE A 55 5.85 9.63 -12.47
N LEU A 56 5.50 10.36 -13.53
CA LEU A 56 5.59 11.82 -13.56
C LEU A 56 4.41 12.52 -12.87
N GLU A 57 3.37 11.76 -12.51
CA GLU A 57 2.10 12.28 -12.01
C GLU A 57 1.51 13.32 -12.97
N SER A 58 1.49 12.98 -14.26
CA SER A 58 1.02 13.85 -15.34
C SER A 58 -0.44 14.29 -15.14
N MET A 59 -1.28 13.37 -14.64
CA MET A 59 -2.69 13.53 -14.35
C MET A 59 -3.05 12.66 -13.13
N PRO A 60 -4.25 12.77 -12.54
CA PRO A 60 -4.74 11.80 -11.56
C PRO A 60 -4.55 10.37 -12.05
N VAL A 61 -4.13 9.46 -11.17
CA VAL A 61 -3.67 8.11 -11.56
C VAL A 61 -4.74 7.32 -12.30
N GLY A 62 -6.01 7.46 -11.88
CA GLY A 62 -7.15 6.84 -12.56
C GLY A 62 -7.35 7.35 -13.99
N ALA A 63 -7.07 8.63 -14.24
CA ALA A 63 -7.21 9.22 -15.57
C ALA A 63 -6.14 8.70 -16.54
N VAL A 64 -4.88 8.62 -16.09
CA VAL A 64 -3.77 8.08 -16.92
C VAL A 64 -4.06 6.65 -17.35
N GLY A 65 -4.46 5.80 -16.40
CA GLY A 65 -4.82 4.41 -16.68
C GLY A 65 -6.01 4.30 -17.61
N PHE A 66 -7.08 5.05 -17.36
CA PHE A 66 -8.30 5.03 -18.19
C PHE A 66 -8.04 5.49 -19.63
N ILE A 67 -7.25 6.55 -19.83
CA ILE A 67 -6.85 7.01 -21.17
C ILE A 67 -6.03 5.93 -21.88
N GLY A 68 -5.03 5.36 -21.20
CA GLY A 68 -4.20 4.29 -21.76
C GLY A 68 -5.02 3.07 -22.18
N LEU A 69 -5.95 2.63 -21.32
CA LEU A 69 -6.85 1.52 -21.61
C LEU A 69 -7.73 1.81 -22.82
N THR A 70 -8.27 3.03 -22.90
CA THR A 70 -9.11 3.47 -24.03
C THR A 70 -8.32 3.47 -25.32
N VAL A 71 -7.11 4.06 -25.33
CA VAL A 71 -6.22 4.06 -26.49
C VAL A 71 -5.89 2.63 -26.93
N ALA A 72 -5.57 1.75 -25.99
CA ALA A 72 -5.23 0.37 -26.29
C ALA A 72 -6.41 -0.42 -26.87
N GLY A 73 -7.61 -0.23 -26.31
CA GLY A 73 -8.83 -0.89 -26.77
C GLY A 73 -9.29 -0.39 -28.14
N VAL A 74 -9.24 0.93 -28.38
CA VAL A 74 -9.57 1.53 -29.68
C VAL A 74 -8.59 1.06 -30.77
N ALA A 75 -7.31 0.92 -30.43
CA ALA A 75 -6.30 0.42 -31.35
C ALA A 75 -6.42 -1.10 -31.63
N GLY A 76 -7.21 -1.84 -30.85
CA GLY A 76 -7.44 -3.27 -31.06
C GLY A 76 -6.20 -4.14 -30.85
N TYR A 77 -5.26 -3.71 -30.00
CA TYR A 77 -3.98 -4.41 -29.83
C TYR A 77 -4.11 -5.84 -29.29
N ILE A 78 -5.16 -6.11 -28.50
CA ILE A 78 -5.42 -7.45 -27.92
C ILE A 78 -6.34 -8.25 -28.83
N ASP A 79 -7.49 -7.66 -29.19
CA ASP A 79 -8.42 -8.25 -30.15
C ASP A 79 -8.92 -7.15 -31.08
N PRO A 80 -8.83 -7.33 -32.41
CA PRO A 80 -9.29 -6.33 -33.38
C PRO A 80 -10.82 -6.27 -33.46
N ASP A 81 -11.55 -7.28 -32.99
CA ASP A 81 -13.00 -7.24 -32.90
C ASP A 81 -13.43 -6.23 -31.82
N PRO A 82 -14.23 -5.19 -32.16
CA PRO A 82 -14.61 -4.15 -31.20
C PRO A 82 -15.37 -4.70 -29.98
N GLY A 83 -16.17 -5.75 -30.16
CA GLY A 83 -16.94 -6.37 -29.07
C GLY A 83 -16.05 -7.12 -28.09
N LYS A 84 -15.07 -7.87 -28.59
CA LYS A 84 -14.07 -8.57 -27.76
C LYS A 84 -13.09 -7.60 -27.11
N SER A 85 -12.63 -6.57 -27.83
CA SER A 85 -11.79 -5.51 -27.27
C SER A 85 -12.48 -4.82 -26.09
N LEU A 86 -13.76 -4.47 -26.23
CA LEU A 86 -14.54 -3.91 -25.12
C LEU A 86 -14.64 -4.86 -23.92
N ARG A 87 -14.87 -6.16 -24.16
CA ARG A 87 -14.90 -7.16 -23.08
C ARG A 87 -13.56 -7.26 -22.36
N TRP A 88 -12.45 -7.22 -23.10
CA TRP A 88 -11.11 -7.14 -22.52
C TRP A 88 -10.94 -5.87 -21.68
N MET A 89 -11.33 -4.70 -22.19
CA MET A 89 -11.27 -3.44 -21.45
C MET A 89 -12.02 -3.52 -20.11
N LEU A 90 -13.21 -4.13 -20.12
CA LEU A 90 -14.07 -4.25 -18.93
C LEU A 90 -13.63 -5.37 -17.98
N ALA A 91 -12.75 -6.28 -18.39
CA ALA A 91 -12.38 -7.46 -17.59
C ALA A 91 -11.80 -7.09 -16.21
N GLY A 92 -10.96 -6.05 -16.16
CA GLY A 92 -10.36 -5.57 -14.91
C GLY A 92 -11.36 -5.03 -13.89
N PHE A 93 -12.54 -4.59 -14.32
CA PHE A 93 -13.61 -4.10 -13.44
C PHE A 93 -14.33 -5.23 -12.68
N ALA A 94 -14.24 -6.46 -13.18
CA ALA A 94 -14.79 -7.65 -12.54
C ALA A 94 -13.81 -8.33 -11.56
N GLU A 95 -12.60 -7.79 -11.40
CA GLU A 95 -11.55 -8.40 -10.59
C GLU A 95 -11.85 -8.31 -9.09
N SER A 96 -11.84 -9.47 -8.42
CA SER A 96 -12.22 -9.58 -7.01
C SER A 96 -11.30 -8.77 -6.09
N THR A 97 -10.00 -8.76 -6.39
CA THR A 97 -8.99 -7.99 -5.66
C THR A 97 -9.25 -6.48 -5.73
N VAL A 98 -9.79 -5.97 -6.84
CA VAL A 98 -10.18 -4.56 -6.97
C VAL A 98 -11.35 -4.24 -6.02
N TRP A 99 -12.37 -5.09 -6.00
CA TRP A 99 -13.53 -4.90 -5.12
C TRP A 99 -13.19 -5.01 -3.64
N LEU A 100 -12.23 -5.86 -3.28
CA LEU A 100 -11.70 -5.94 -1.92
C LEU A 100 -11.11 -4.60 -1.46
N ILE A 101 -10.39 -3.90 -2.35
CA ILE A 101 -9.81 -2.57 -2.07
C ILE A 101 -10.92 -1.53 -1.90
N VAL A 102 -11.86 -1.45 -2.84
CA VAL A 102 -12.99 -0.52 -2.77
C VAL A 102 -13.69 -0.65 -1.44
N GLY A 103 -14.00 -1.87 -1.03
CA GLY A 103 -14.71 -2.05 0.21
C GLY A 103 -13.88 -1.79 1.46
N ALA A 104 -12.56 -1.99 1.41
CA ALA A 104 -11.70 -1.54 2.49
C ALA A 104 -11.72 0.01 2.62
N PHE A 105 -11.86 0.76 1.52
CA PHE A 105 -12.08 2.22 1.62
C PHE A 105 -13.41 2.54 2.28
N VAL A 106 -14.46 1.77 1.96
CA VAL A 106 -15.78 1.90 2.62
C VAL A 106 -15.69 1.60 4.12
N PHE A 107 -14.92 0.59 4.54
CA PHE A 107 -14.64 0.34 5.96
C PHE A 107 -13.98 1.54 6.64
N SER A 108 -13.06 2.22 5.95
CA SER A 108 -12.39 3.41 6.48
C SER A 108 -13.38 4.55 6.76
N ILE A 109 -14.46 4.68 5.98
CA ILE A 109 -15.56 5.62 6.26
C ILE A 109 -16.20 5.28 7.60
N GLY A 110 -16.51 4.00 7.84
CA GLY A 110 -17.07 3.51 9.10
C GLY A 110 -16.21 3.84 10.31
N TYR A 111 -14.90 3.67 10.21
CA TYR A 111 -13.95 4.09 11.26
C TYR A 111 -14.01 5.59 11.54
N ARG A 112 -14.05 6.43 10.49
CA ARG A 112 -14.11 7.89 10.65
C ARG A 112 -15.43 8.35 11.25
N LYS A 113 -16.57 7.82 10.77
CA LYS A 113 -17.90 8.21 11.26
C LYS A 113 -18.19 7.69 12.67
N SER A 114 -17.68 6.50 13.02
CA SER A 114 -17.84 5.95 14.36
C SER A 114 -16.92 6.59 15.40
N GLN A 115 -15.77 7.16 15.01
CA GLN A 115 -14.69 7.61 15.92
C GLN A 115 -13.97 6.49 16.68
N LEU A 116 -14.27 5.21 16.38
CA LEU A 116 -13.67 4.06 17.04
C LEU A 116 -12.13 4.10 16.98
N GLY A 117 -11.57 4.46 15.82
CA GLY A 117 -10.12 4.52 15.65
C GLY A 117 -9.44 5.58 16.51
N ARG A 118 -10.09 6.74 16.68
CA ARG A 118 -9.62 7.80 17.58
C ARG A 118 -9.63 7.31 19.02
N ARG A 119 -10.71 6.64 19.45
CA ARG A 119 -10.81 6.11 20.81
C ARG A 119 -9.75 5.06 21.11
N ILE A 120 -9.54 4.09 20.22
CA ILE A 120 -8.52 3.05 20.38
C ILE A 120 -7.14 3.69 20.57
N ALA A 121 -6.80 4.66 19.71
CA ALA A 121 -5.52 5.34 19.79
C ALA A 121 -5.35 6.13 21.10
N LEU A 122 -6.36 6.91 21.50
CA LEU A 122 -6.31 7.66 22.76
C LEU A 122 -6.22 6.75 23.99
N VAL A 123 -6.95 5.62 24.03
CA VAL A 123 -6.87 4.65 25.13
C VAL A 123 -5.48 4.03 25.23
N LEU A 124 -4.82 3.74 24.11
CA LEU A 124 -3.45 3.24 24.10
C LEU A 124 -2.46 4.30 24.59
N VAL A 125 -2.60 5.55 24.11
CA VAL A 125 -1.78 6.69 24.57
C VAL A 125 -1.99 6.96 26.05
N GLN A 126 -3.23 6.87 26.55
CA GLN A 126 -3.54 6.99 27.97
C GLN A 126 -2.83 5.90 28.79
N LYS A 127 -2.87 4.64 28.35
CA LYS A 127 -2.33 3.53 29.14
C LYS A 127 -0.81 3.44 29.11
N LEU A 128 -0.17 3.75 27.98
CA LEU A 128 1.26 3.53 27.76
C LEU A 128 2.06 4.83 27.67
N GLY A 129 1.42 5.97 27.45
CA GLY A 129 2.07 7.26 27.17
C GLY A 129 2.74 7.95 28.35
N ARG A 130 2.70 7.35 29.56
CA ARG A 130 3.36 7.91 30.76
C ARG A 130 4.88 8.05 30.63
N ASN A 131 5.49 7.30 29.69
CA ASN A 131 6.89 7.45 29.31
C ASN A 131 7.00 7.52 27.79
N THR A 132 8.03 8.19 27.27
CA THR A 132 8.18 8.44 25.83
C THR A 132 8.36 7.15 25.02
N LEU A 133 9.08 6.16 25.54
CA LEU A 133 9.16 4.86 24.87
C LEU A 133 7.78 4.18 24.79
N GLY A 134 7.03 4.20 25.89
CA GLY A 134 5.66 3.67 25.96
C GLY A 134 4.69 4.39 25.02
N LEU A 135 4.86 5.70 24.83
CA LEU A 135 4.15 6.45 23.79
C LEU A 135 4.44 5.89 22.39
N GLY A 136 5.70 5.61 22.06
CA GLY A 136 6.03 5.02 20.75
C GLY A 136 5.34 3.68 20.52
N TYR A 137 5.28 2.84 21.56
CA TYR A 137 4.51 1.59 21.52
C TYR A 137 2.99 1.82 21.40
N ALA A 138 2.42 2.81 22.10
CA ALA A 138 1.01 3.17 21.93
C ALA A 138 0.70 3.53 20.49
N VAL A 139 1.54 4.37 19.88
CA VAL A 139 1.36 4.86 18.51
C VAL A 139 1.50 3.73 17.49
N ALA A 140 2.54 2.90 17.62
CA ALA A 140 2.73 1.74 16.76
C ALA A 140 1.57 0.74 16.89
N MET A 141 1.13 0.45 18.12
CA MET A 141 0.01 -0.47 18.38
C MET A 141 -1.32 0.10 17.88
N SER A 142 -1.50 1.43 17.91
CA SER A 142 -2.68 2.09 17.35
C SER A 142 -2.77 1.84 15.84
N ASP A 143 -1.66 2.00 15.12
CA ASP A 143 -1.62 1.69 13.69
C ASP A 143 -1.84 0.19 13.44
N PHE A 144 -1.20 -0.68 14.23
CA PHE A 144 -1.37 -2.14 14.12
C PHE A 144 -2.82 -2.60 14.26
N LEU A 145 -3.56 -2.09 15.25
CA LEU A 145 -4.96 -2.48 15.46
C LEU A 145 -5.90 -1.98 14.37
N LEU A 146 -5.58 -0.84 13.74
CA LEU A 146 -6.38 -0.26 12.68
C LEU A 146 -6.05 -0.83 11.29
N ALA A 147 -4.86 -1.41 11.14
CA ALA A 147 -4.32 -1.85 9.86
C ALA A 147 -5.11 -2.98 9.15
N PRO A 148 -5.58 -4.05 9.83
CA PRO A 148 -6.28 -5.16 9.17
C PRO A 148 -7.50 -4.75 8.35
N ALA A 149 -8.16 -3.66 8.74
CA ALA A 149 -9.43 -3.22 8.15
C ALA A 149 -9.35 -1.82 7.51
N THR A 150 -8.16 -1.24 7.36
CA THR A 150 -7.97 0.09 6.76
C THR A 150 -6.93 0.01 5.62
N PRO A 151 -7.33 0.10 4.33
CA PRO A 151 -6.45 -0.11 3.18
C PRO A 151 -5.54 1.05 2.85
N SER A 152 -5.91 2.23 3.30
CA SER A 152 -5.13 3.43 3.09
C SER A 152 -4.29 3.65 4.33
N ASN A 153 -3.00 3.37 4.20
CA ASN A 153 -2.01 3.75 5.19
C ASN A 153 -2.00 5.28 5.41
N THR A 154 -2.30 6.08 4.38
CA THR A 154 -2.55 7.52 4.50
C THR A 154 -3.75 7.83 5.37
N ALA A 155 -4.87 7.13 5.21
CA ALA A 155 -6.08 7.37 6.01
C ALA A 155 -5.89 6.95 7.48
N ARG A 156 -5.23 5.82 7.72
CA ARG A 156 -4.93 5.35 9.08
C ARG A 156 -3.89 6.24 9.76
N SER A 157 -2.72 6.36 9.16
CA SER A 157 -1.60 7.07 9.75
C SER A 157 -1.83 8.58 9.73
N GLY A 158 -2.29 9.14 8.61
CA GLY A 158 -2.53 10.58 8.48
C GLY A 158 -3.90 11.08 8.89
N GLY A 159 -4.94 10.27 8.73
CA GLY A 159 -6.30 10.67 9.10
C GLY A 159 -6.65 10.39 10.58
N ILE A 160 -6.03 9.39 11.20
CA ILE A 160 -6.37 8.97 12.58
C ILE A 160 -5.20 9.18 13.53
N VAL A 161 -4.03 8.59 13.24
CA VAL A 161 -2.90 8.59 14.18
C VAL A 161 -2.24 9.97 14.27
N TYR A 162 -1.94 10.59 13.13
CA TYR A 162 -1.24 11.88 13.05
C TYR A 162 -1.95 13.01 13.81
N PRO A 163 -3.27 13.25 13.65
CA PRO A 163 -3.96 14.31 14.39
C PRO A 163 -3.90 14.15 15.91
N ILE A 164 -3.77 12.92 16.40
CA ILE A 164 -3.62 12.64 17.84
C ILE A 164 -2.20 12.99 18.27
N ILE A 165 -1.20 12.44 17.58
CA ILE A 165 0.20 12.59 17.98
C ILE A 165 0.77 13.97 17.67
N SER A 166 0.20 14.73 16.73
CA SER A 166 0.67 16.08 16.40
C SER A 166 0.40 17.11 17.49
N ASN A 167 -0.54 16.83 18.39
CA ASN A 167 -0.83 17.69 19.53
C ASN A 167 0.12 17.44 20.72
N ILE A 168 0.71 16.25 20.79
CA ILE A 168 1.55 15.81 21.91
C ILE A 168 2.84 16.64 22.07
N PRO A 169 3.63 16.93 21.02
CA PRO A 169 4.91 17.62 21.17
C PRO A 169 4.80 18.98 21.86
N ARG A 170 3.70 19.70 21.61
CA ARG A 170 3.45 21.04 22.17
C ARG A 170 3.32 21.04 23.70
N ILE A 171 2.87 19.93 24.30
CA ILE A 171 2.76 19.75 25.75
C ILE A 171 4.12 19.95 26.44
N TYR A 172 5.24 19.59 25.78
CA TYR A 172 6.60 19.76 26.30
C TYR A 172 7.39 20.90 25.63
N GLY A 173 6.68 21.81 24.94
CA GLY A 173 7.33 22.88 24.17
C GLY A 173 8.29 22.34 23.10
N SER A 174 7.92 21.22 22.47
CA SER A 174 8.59 20.66 21.29
C SER A 174 7.88 21.15 20.05
N GLU A 175 8.55 22.02 19.29
CA GLU A 175 8.05 22.63 18.05
C GLU A 175 8.96 22.22 16.88
N PRO A 176 8.48 22.34 15.62
CA PRO A 176 9.32 22.13 14.45
C PRO A 176 10.59 22.99 14.49
N GLY A 177 11.73 22.39 14.08
CA GLY A 177 13.03 23.05 14.13
C GLY A 177 13.85 22.70 15.38
N PRO A 178 14.51 23.66 16.06
CA PRO A 178 15.52 23.36 17.08
C PRO A 178 15.04 22.53 18.27
N THR A 179 13.76 22.62 18.66
CA THR A 179 13.20 21.91 19.82
C THR A 179 12.45 20.62 19.44
N ALA A 180 12.46 20.24 18.16
CA ALA A 180 11.77 19.05 17.66
C ALA A 180 12.30 17.75 18.32
N GLY A 181 13.58 17.74 18.67
CA GLY A 181 14.26 16.61 19.32
C GLY A 181 13.77 16.31 20.74
N LYS A 182 13.05 17.22 21.41
CA LYS A 182 12.51 16.97 22.75
C LYS A 182 11.63 15.71 22.80
N ILE A 183 10.69 15.61 21.86
CA ILE A 183 9.81 14.44 21.73
C ILE A 183 9.21 14.32 20.31
N GLY A 184 9.05 15.43 19.59
CA GLY A 184 8.38 15.50 18.30
C GLY A 184 9.01 14.62 17.21
N THR A 185 10.34 14.70 17.02
CA THR A 185 11.04 13.87 16.03
C THR A 185 10.80 12.38 16.27
N TYR A 186 10.89 11.95 17.54
CA TYR A 186 10.70 10.55 17.91
C TYR A 186 9.29 10.05 17.64
N VAL A 187 8.25 10.77 18.10
CA VAL A 187 6.86 10.30 17.96
C VAL A 187 6.43 10.29 16.49
N MET A 188 6.82 11.31 15.72
CA MET A 188 6.51 11.40 14.29
C MET A 188 7.21 10.31 13.49
N TRP A 189 8.50 10.09 13.74
CA TRP A 189 9.24 9.03 13.06
C TRP A 189 8.72 7.64 13.41
N THR A 190 8.44 7.38 14.70
CA THR A 190 7.93 6.08 15.15
C THR A 190 6.58 5.76 14.52
N ALA A 191 5.67 6.73 14.44
CA ALA A 191 4.38 6.57 13.79
C ALA A 191 4.53 6.20 12.30
N PHE A 192 5.34 6.98 11.59
CA PHE A 192 5.61 6.76 10.17
C PHE A 192 6.25 5.40 9.89
N ALA A 193 7.31 5.06 10.62
CA ALA A 193 8.04 3.81 10.47
C ALA A 193 7.17 2.59 10.83
N ALA A 194 6.35 2.68 11.89
CA ALA A 194 5.41 1.61 12.24
C ALA A 194 4.36 1.38 11.15
N THR A 195 3.82 2.45 10.54
CA THR A 195 2.87 2.34 9.43
C THR A 195 3.47 1.59 8.23
N ALA A 196 4.77 1.73 7.94
CA ALA A 196 5.44 0.98 6.87
C ALA A 196 5.41 -0.54 7.13
N ILE A 197 5.61 -0.96 8.39
CA ILE A 197 5.57 -2.37 8.81
C ILE A 197 4.17 -2.95 8.69
N THR A 198 3.17 -2.25 9.26
CA THR A 198 1.78 -2.73 9.26
C THR A 198 1.22 -2.82 7.84
N SER A 199 1.66 -1.93 6.96
CA SER A 199 1.36 -1.93 5.52
C SER A 199 1.84 -3.20 4.83
N SER A 200 2.95 -3.82 5.27
CA SER A 200 3.42 -5.11 4.77
C SER A 200 2.81 -6.29 5.51
N LEU A 201 2.49 -6.14 6.81
CA LEU A 201 2.01 -7.22 7.65
C LEU A 201 0.59 -7.68 7.30
N PHE A 202 -0.29 -6.74 6.93
CA PHE A 202 -1.65 -7.08 6.52
C PHE A 202 -1.84 -6.79 5.04
N PHE A 203 -2.36 -7.78 4.32
CA PHE A 203 -2.69 -7.64 2.89
C PHE A 203 -3.53 -6.40 2.60
N THR A 204 -4.51 -6.15 3.46
CA THR A 204 -5.49 -5.06 3.39
C THR A 204 -5.02 -3.76 4.05
N ALA A 205 -3.75 -3.59 4.41
CA ALA A 205 -3.25 -2.37 5.07
C ALA A 205 -2.62 -1.34 4.13
N LEU A 206 -2.43 -1.70 2.85
CA LEU A 206 -1.82 -0.88 1.81
C LEU A 206 -2.44 -1.20 0.45
N ALA A 207 -3.07 -0.22 -0.19
CA ALA A 207 -3.70 -0.37 -1.51
C ALA A 207 -2.79 -1.05 -2.58
N PRO A 208 -1.50 -0.68 -2.72
CA PRO A 208 -0.57 -1.39 -3.61
C PRO A 208 -0.44 -2.90 -3.41
N ASN A 209 -0.65 -3.45 -2.20
CA ASN A 209 -0.52 -4.90 -1.96
C ASN A 209 -1.48 -5.71 -2.82
N ALA A 210 -2.73 -5.26 -2.86
CA ALA A 210 -3.79 -5.90 -3.63
C ALA A 210 -3.50 -5.79 -5.15
N ALA A 211 -3.01 -4.64 -5.60
CA ALA A 211 -2.54 -4.47 -6.98
C ALA A 211 -1.44 -5.46 -7.33
N ALA A 212 -0.45 -5.56 -6.45
CA ALA A 212 0.72 -6.39 -6.64
C ALA A 212 0.35 -7.87 -6.67
N LEU A 213 -0.59 -8.31 -5.84
CA LEU A 213 -1.13 -9.67 -5.89
C LEU A 213 -1.86 -9.95 -7.20
N ALA A 214 -2.69 -9.02 -7.68
CA ALA A 214 -3.37 -9.18 -8.95
C ALA A 214 -2.38 -9.26 -10.13
N ILE A 215 -1.35 -8.41 -10.12
CA ILE A 215 -0.24 -8.45 -11.09
C ILE A 215 0.51 -9.78 -11.01
N ALA A 216 0.84 -10.25 -9.80
CA ALA A 216 1.57 -11.49 -9.58
C ALA A 216 0.78 -12.72 -10.05
N LYS A 217 -0.53 -12.76 -9.79
CA LYS A 217 -1.45 -13.78 -10.31
C LYS A 217 -1.43 -13.81 -11.83
N ARG A 218 -1.55 -12.65 -12.48
CA ARG A 218 -1.61 -12.53 -13.95
C ARG A 218 -0.26 -12.82 -14.64
N THR A 219 0.85 -12.48 -13.99
CA THR A 219 2.19 -12.59 -14.59
C THR A 219 2.84 -13.94 -14.31
N ALA A 220 2.63 -14.48 -13.11
CA ALA A 220 3.34 -15.65 -12.59
C ALA A 220 2.43 -16.73 -11.97
N GLY A 221 1.10 -16.55 -12.00
CA GLY A 221 0.16 -17.51 -11.42
C GLY A 221 0.17 -17.55 -9.88
N VAL A 222 0.75 -16.54 -9.23
CA VAL A 222 0.87 -16.50 -7.77
C VAL A 222 -0.42 -16.04 -7.14
N GLU A 223 -1.02 -16.89 -6.30
CA GLU A 223 -2.23 -16.59 -5.53
C GLU A 223 -1.97 -16.79 -4.04
N VAL A 224 -2.48 -15.85 -3.22
CA VAL A 224 -2.22 -15.80 -1.78
C VAL A 224 -3.47 -15.32 -1.09
N SER A 225 -3.96 -16.09 -0.10
CA SER A 225 -5.07 -15.66 0.74
C SER A 225 -4.62 -14.63 1.78
N TRP A 226 -5.59 -13.92 2.39
CA TRP A 226 -5.29 -12.95 3.46
C TRP A 226 -4.52 -13.59 4.62
N ALA A 227 -4.90 -14.81 5.03
CA ALA A 227 -4.25 -15.53 6.12
C ALA A 227 -2.82 -15.98 5.75
N GLN A 228 -2.62 -16.48 4.52
CA GLN A 228 -1.30 -16.86 4.02
C GLN A 228 -0.36 -15.66 3.97
N TRP A 229 -0.86 -14.48 3.55
CA TRP A 229 -0.09 -13.24 3.58
C TRP A 229 0.36 -12.89 5.00
N PHE A 230 -0.56 -12.91 5.96
CA PHE A 230 -0.24 -12.60 7.35
C PHE A 230 0.82 -13.56 7.90
N VAL A 231 0.61 -14.88 7.74
CA VAL A 231 1.53 -15.90 8.25
C VAL A 231 2.91 -15.81 7.59
N GLY A 232 2.97 -15.53 6.29
CA GLY A 232 4.24 -15.42 5.57
C GLY A 232 5.09 -14.21 5.99
N PHE A 233 4.47 -13.11 6.43
CA PHE A 233 5.20 -11.92 6.89
C PHE A 233 5.30 -11.78 8.42
N ALA A 234 4.42 -12.45 9.18
CA ALA A 234 4.30 -12.30 10.63
C ALA A 234 5.63 -12.41 11.39
N PRO A 235 6.57 -13.34 11.08
CA PRO A 235 7.83 -13.43 11.81
C PRO A 235 8.64 -12.12 11.79
N LEU A 236 8.72 -11.46 10.63
CA LEU A 236 9.39 -10.18 10.51
C LEU A 236 8.51 -9.03 11.02
N GLY A 237 7.22 -9.02 10.63
CA GLY A 237 6.32 -7.92 10.98
C GLY A 237 6.17 -7.76 12.50
N ILE A 238 5.94 -8.84 13.24
CA ILE A 238 5.81 -8.81 14.71
C ILE A 238 7.14 -8.38 15.35
N LEU A 239 8.27 -8.90 14.87
CA LEU A 239 9.59 -8.51 15.36
C LEU A 239 9.83 -7.00 15.15
N LEU A 240 9.58 -6.48 13.96
CA LEU A 240 9.75 -5.06 13.65
C LEU A 240 8.76 -4.18 14.44
N MET A 241 7.52 -4.64 14.67
CA MET A 241 6.56 -3.92 15.53
C MET A 241 7.07 -3.73 16.96
N ILE A 242 7.85 -4.69 17.47
CA ILE A 242 8.51 -4.60 18.79
C ILE A 242 9.76 -3.70 18.69
N LEU A 243 10.59 -3.90 17.68
CA LEU A 243 11.89 -3.23 17.59
C LEU A 243 11.80 -1.76 17.17
N VAL A 244 10.86 -1.37 16.32
CA VAL A 244 10.86 -0.02 15.72
C VAL A 244 10.65 1.11 16.72
N PRO A 245 9.76 1.01 17.73
CA PRO A 245 9.72 2.00 18.80
C PRO A 245 11.06 2.11 19.57
N LEU A 246 11.73 0.99 19.85
CA LEU A 246 13.03 0.96 20.53
C LEU A 246 14.14 1.58 19.67
N LEU A 247 14.23 1.17 18.40
CA LEU A 247 15.21 1.69 17.46
C LEU A 247 15.02 3.18 17.24
N SER A 248 13.76 3.63 17.08
CA SER A 248 13.43 5.04 16.96
C SER A 248 13.85 5.81 18.21
N TYR A 249 13.68 5.23 19.40
CA TYR A 249 14.09 5.86 20.66
C TYR A 249 15.61 6.02 20.77
N VAL A 250 16.38 5.03 20.33
CA VAL A 250 17.85 5.07 20.31
C VAL A 250 18.38 6.04 19.26
N VAL A 251 17.75 6.09 18.08
CA VAL A 251 18.18 6.90 16.93
C VAL A 251 17.76 8.36 17.10
N CYS A 252 16.50 8.63 17.46
CA CYS A 252 15.98 9.98 17.63
C CYS A 252 16.42 10.63 18.95
N ARG A 253 16.77 9.83 19.97
CA ARG A 253 17.23 10.27 21.29
C ARG A 253 16.36 11.38 21.91
N PRO A 254 15.04 11.13 22.15
CA PRO A 254 14.17 12.17 22.68
C PRO A 254 14.69 12.70 24.03
N GLU A 255 14.66 14.01 24.25
CA GLU A 255 15.14 14.60 25.52
C GLU A 255 14.18 14.29 26.68
N VAL A 256 12.89 14.34 26.40
CA VAL A 256 11.84 13.95 27.35
C VAL A 256 11.78 12.42 27.41
N LYS A 257 11.86 11.85 28.63
CA LYS A 257 11.79 10.40 28.86
C LYS A 257 10.57 9.99 29.66
N HIS A 258 10.18 10.81 30.62
CA HIS A 258 8.96 10.68 31.41
C HIS A 258 7.95 11.71 30.91
N SER A 259 6.71 11.27 30.70
CA SER A 259 5.68 12.07 30.06
C SER A 259 4.27 11.82 30.63
N PRO A 260 4.06 11.99 31.94
CA PRO A 260 2.75 11.75 32.57
C PRO A 260 1.63 12.64 32.00
N GLU A 261 1.95 13.87 31.60
CA GLU A 261 1.00 14.85 31.06
C GLU A 261 0.32 14.36 29.76
N ILE A 262 1.00 13.50 28.97
CA ILE A 262 0.40 12.88 27.78
C ILE A 262 -0.71 11.91 28.16
N SER A 263 -0.47 11.11 29.21
CA SER A 263 -1.43 10.15 29.72
C SER A 263 -2.65 10.86 30.29
N GLU A 264 -2.46 11.98 30.98
CA GLU A 264 -3.51 12.82 31.54
C GLU A 264 -4.32 13.52 30.45
N TRP A 265 -3.63 14.10 29.44
CA TRP A 265 -4.28 14.69 28.27
C TRP A 265 -5.15 13.66 27.53
N ALA A 266 -4.61 12.47 27.25
CA ALA A 266 -5.36 11.42 26.57
C ALA A 266 -6.55 10.93 27.41
N ALA A 267 -6.41 10.84 28.73
CA ALA A 267 -7.53 10.52 29.63
C ALA A 267 -8.65 11.56 29.54
N LYS A 268 -8.30 12.86 29.47
CA LYS A 268 -9.25 13.94 29.29
C LYS A 268 -9.97 13.84 27.94
N GLU A 269 -9.23 13.64 26.84
CA GLU A 269 -9.83 13.45 25.51
C GLU A 269 -10.80 12.26 25.47
N VAL A 270 -10.44 11.11 26.08
CA VAL A 270 -11.33 9.94 26.17
C VAL A 270 -12.58 10.26 27.00
N SER A 271 -12.43 11.01 28.09
CA SER A 271 -13.57 11.43 28.91
C SER A 271 -14.50 12.38 28.16
N GLU A 272 -13.96 13.31 27.37
CA GLU A 272 -14.72 14.25 26.54
C GLU A 272 -15.46 13.54 25.38
N MET A 273 -14.91 12.44 24.87
CA MET A 273 -15.61 11.57 23.91
C MET A 273 -16.80 10.82 24.52
N GLY A 274 -16.93 10.77 25.86
CA GLY A 274 -17.99 10.05 26.55
C GLY A 274 -17.89 8.51 26.40
N PRO A 275 -18.93 7.75 26.80
CA PRO A 275 -18.96 6.30 26.65
C PRO A 275 -18.97 5.87 25.17
N MET A 276 -18.63 4.61 24.91
CA MET A 276 -18.70 4.01 23.58
C MET A 276 -20.10 4.16 22.99
N SER A 277 -20.19 4.83 21.84
CA SER A 277 -21.44 5.00 21.12
C SER A 277 -21.90 3.70 20.45
N ARG A 278 -23.18 3.65 20.06
CA ARG A 278 -23.74 2.53 19.28
C ARG A 278 -22.90 2.24 18.03
N ASN A 279 -22.49 3.26 17.29
CA ASN A 279 -21.75 3.09 16.04
C ASN A 279 -20.33 2.57 16.29
N GLU A 280 -19.70 2.92 17.41
CA GLU A 280 -18.40 2.36 17.80
C GLU A 280 -18.51 0.87 18.12
N TRP A 281 -19.54 0.46 18.87
CA TRP A 281 -19.80 -0.95 19.17
C TRP A 281 -20.09 -1.78 17.92
N ILE A 282 -20.94 -1.25 17.02
CA ILE A 282 -21.27 -1.94 15.77
C ILE A 282 -20.00 -2.08 14.92
N MET A 283 -19.21 -1.00 14.75
CA MET A 283 -17.97 -1.09 13.99
C MET A 283 -17.00 -2.11 14.58
N LEU A 284 -16.81 -2.13 15.90
CA LEU A 284 -15.96 -3.11 16.56
C LEU A 284 -16.43 -4.55 16.27
N ALA A 285 -17.73 -4.82 16.38
CA ALA A 285 -18.29 -6.12 16.07
C ALA A 285 -18.09 -6.52 14.60
N LEU A 286 -18.25 -5.57 13.67
CA LEU A 286 -18.05 -5.82 12.24
C LEU A 286 -16.59 -6.09 11.88
N ILE A 287 -15.64 -5.44 12.54
CA ILE A 287 -14.20 -5.71 12.37
C ILE A 287 -13.87 -7.12 12.85
N VAL A 288 -14.34 -7.49 14.04
CA VAL A 288 -14.14 -8.84 14.59
C VAL A 288 -14.77 -9.89 13.68
N LEU A 289 -15.97 -9.62 13.16
CA LEU A 289 -16.64 -10.49 12.19
C LEU A 289 -15.82 -10.63 10.89
N ALA A 290 -15.33 -9.52 10.33
CA ALA A 290 -14.52 -9.55 9.12
C ALA A 290 -13.25 -10.40 9.31
N MET A 291 -12.54 -10.20 10.42
CA MET A 291 -11.35 -10.97 10.76
C MET A 291 -11.68 -12.46 10.92
N PHE A 292 -12.76 -12.79 11.63
CA PHE A 292 -13.21 -14.17 11.76
C PHE A 292 -13.49 -14.80 10.40
N LEU A 293 -14.23 -14.12 9.52
CA LEU A 293 -14.57 -14.65 8.19
C LEU A 293 -13.36 -14.75 7.26
N TRP A 294 -12.39 -13.84 7.33
CA TRP A 294 -11.14 -13.96 6.54
C TRP A 294 -10.25 -15.11 7.02
N ILE A 295 -10.19 -15.35 8.33
CA ILE A 295 -9.37 -16.41 8.92
C ILE A 295 -10.04 -17.77 8.73
N ALA A 296 -11.28 -17.93 9.20
CA ALA A 296 -11.97 -19.22 9.19
C ALA A 296 -12.70 -19.49 7.87
N GLY A 297 -13.28 -18.46 7.26
CA GLY A 297 -14.18 -18.60 6.12
C GLY A 297 -13.49 -18.86 4.78
N SER A 298 -12.29 -18.31 4.58
CA SER A 298 -11.47 -18.55 3.38
C SER A 298 -10.40 -19.62 3.59
N SER A 299 -10.40 -20.31 4.73
CA SER A 299 -9.44 -21.36 5.03
C SER A 299 -10.01 -22.74 4.70
N PRO A 300 -9.31 -23.56 3.90
CA PRO A 300 -9.67 -24.96 3.68
C PRO A 300 -9.49 -25.82 4.95
N ASP A 301 -8.57 -25.43 5.83
CA ASP A 301 -8.14 -26.23 6.98
C ASP A 301 -9.00 -26.01 8.22
N ILE A 302 -9.74 -24.88 8.27
CA ILE A 302 -10.59 -24.53 9.42
C ILE A 302 -12.03 -24.94 9.10
N HIS A 303 -12.54 -25.92 9.84
CA HIS A 303 -13.93 -26.35 9.75
C HIS A 303 -14.78 -25.64 10.81
N VAL A 304 -15.78 -24.89 10.37
CA VAL A 304 -16.75 -24.24 11.25
C VAL A 304 -18.03 -25.08 11.30
N PRO A 305 -18.54 -25.45 12.48
CA PRO A 305 -19.79 -26.18 12.61
C PRO A 305 -20.92 -25.49 11.82
N LEU A 306 -21.72 -26.27 11.08
CA LEU A 306 -22.83 -25.82 10.20
C LEU A 306 -22.43 -25.11 8.90
N LEU A 307 -21.25 -24.47 8.82
CA LEU A 307 -20.81 -23.72 7.64
C LEU A 307 -19.78 -24.48 6.78
N GLY A 308 -19.09 -25.46 7.35
CA GLY A 308 -18.03 -26.20 6.65
C GLY A 308 -16.68 -25.47 6.67
N SER A 309 -15.81 -25.80 5.72
CA SER A 309 -14.55 -25.10 5.46
C SER A 309 -14.62 -24.37 4.11
N ASN A 310 -13.76 -23.36 3.92
CA ASN A 310 -13.71 -22.52 2.72
C ASN A 310 -15.09 -22.02 2.21
N PHE A 311 -15.97 -21.64 3.14
CA PHE A 311 -17.37 -21.33 2.85
C PHE A 311 -17.61 -19.89 2.40
N VAL A 312 -16.62 -18.99 2.50
CA VAL A 312 -16.75 -17.61 2.03
C VAL A 312 -15.45 -17.05 1.46
N ASN A 313 -15.53 -16.45 0.28
CA ASN A 313 -14.41 -15.76 -0.35
C ASN A 313 -14.11 -14.43 0.36
N ALA A 314 -12.83 -14.06 0.47
CA ALA A 314 -12.40 -12.83 1.13
C ALA A 314 -13.06 -11.55 0.60
N THR A 315 -13.36 -11.48 -0.69
CA THR A 315 -14.07 -10.35 -1.31
C THR A 315 -15.55 -10.34 -0.91
N THR A 316 -16.18 -11.51 -0.82
CA THR A 316 -17.56 -11.64 -0.35
C THR A 316 -17.71 -11.17 1.10
N VAL A 317 -16.71 -11.40 1.96
CA VAL A 317 -16.67 -10.86 3.33
C VAL A 317 -16.83 -9.34 3.34
N VAL A 318 -16.16 -8.66 2.40
CA VAL A 318 -16.26 -7.21 2.26
C VAL A 318 -17.67 -6.77 1.89
N PHE A 319 -18.33 -7.45 0.94
CA PHE A 319 -19.73 -7.17 0.60
C PHE A 319 -20.68 -7.41 1.77
N ILE A 320 -20.48 -8.47 2.54
CA ILE A 320 -21.26 -8.77 3.75
C ILE A 320 -21.14 -7.60 4.74
N VAL A 321 -19.92 -7.17 5.06
CA VAL A 321 -19.73 -6.13 6.07
C VAL A 321 -20.24 -4.77 5.59
N ILE A 322 -20.02 -4.37 4.34
CA ILE A 322 -20.59 -3.13 3.80
C ILE A 322 -22.11 -3.15 3.89
N SER A 323 -22.74 -4.27 3.53
CA SER A 323 -24.20 -4.43 3.64
C SER A 323 -24.67 -4.24 5.08
N LEU A 324 -23.96 -4.83 6.04
CA LEU A 324 -24.26 -4.64 7.46
C LEU A 324 -24.03 -3.20 7.94
N MET A 325 -22.97 -2.52 7.48
CA MET A 325 -22.72 -1.11 7.81
C MET A 325 -23.84 -0.19 7.31
N LEU A 326 -24.39 -0.47 6.11
CA LEU A 326 -25.54 0.25 5.54
C LEU A 326 -26.82 -0.05 6.33
N VAL A 327 -27.14 -1.32 6.57
CA VAL A 327 -28.35 -1.72 7.31
C VAL A 327 -28.36 -1.19 8.74
N THR A 328 -27.20 -1.14 9.40
CA THR A 328 -27.07 -0.65 10.77
C THR A 328 -27.06 0.88 10.88
N GLY A 329 -26.88 1.59 9.75
CA GLY A 329 -26.80 3.04 9.68
C GLY A 329 -25.47 3.62 10.17
N VAL A 330 -24.40 2.81 10.17
CA VAL A 330 -23.04 3.32 10.46
C VAL A 330 -22.54 4.20 9.32
N ILE A 331 -22.88 3.83 8.08
CA ILE A 331 -22.67 4.62 6.88
C ILE A 331 -23.97 4.68 6.07
N GLU A 332 -24.07 5.70 5.24
CA GLU A 332 -25.11 5.87 4.23
C GLU A 332 -24.53 5.55 2.85
N PHE A 333 -25.39 5.17 1.89
CA PHE A 333 -24.93 4.90 0.53
C PHE A 333 -24.28 6.14 -0.12
N ALA A 334 -24.77 7.33 0.22
CA ALA A 334 -24.18 8.59 -0.22
C ALA A 334 -22.71 8.75 0.22
N ASP A 335 -22.33 8.19 1.37
CA ASP A 335 -20.94 8.21 1.82
C ASP A 335 -20.04 7.46 0.82
N ILE A 336 -20.47 6.29 0.35
CA ILE A 336 -19.75 5.46 -0.63
C ILE A 336 -19.58 6.22 -1.95
N VAL A 337 -20.66 6.82 -2.45
CA VAL A 337 -20.63 7.60 -3.71
C VAL A 337 -19.70 8.81 -3.58
N SER A 338 -19.64 9.43 -2.41
CA SER A 338 -18.82 10.62 -2.16
C SER A 338 -17.33 10.32 -1.90
N GLU A 339 -16.95 9.06 -1.68
CA GLU A 339 -15.57 8.64 -1.37
C GLU A 339 -14.70 8.64 -2.64
N LYS A 340 -14.32 9.84 -3.10
CA LYS A 340 -13.51 10.06 -4.32
C LYS A 340 -12.25 9.21 -4.35
N SER A 341 -11.59 9.01 -3.21
CA SER A 341 -10.37 8.21 -3.07
C SER A 341 -10.60 6.75 -3.50
N ALA A 342 -11.75 6.17 -3.13
CA ALA A 342 -12.09 4.80 -3.51
C ALA A 342 -12.26 4.68 -5.03
N TRP A 343 -12.94 5.66 -5.65
CA TRP A 343 -13.19 5.68 -7.09
C TRP A 343 -11.95 5.95 -7.92
N GLU A 344 -11.09 6.87 -7.48
CA GLU A 344 -9.80 7.13 -8.14
C GLU A 344 -8.94 5.85 -8.17
N VAL A 345 -8.87 5.15 -7.04
CA VAL A 345 -8.15 3.89 -6.89
C VAL A 345 -8.80 2.77 -7.71
N PHE A 346 -10.12 2.71 -7.76
CA PHE A 346 -10.86 1.75 -8.59
C PHE A 346 -10.54 1.90 -10.08
N PHE A 347 -10.71 3.10 -10.66
CA PHE A 347 -10.41 3.33 -12.08
C PHE A 347 -8.94 3.09 -12.40
N TYR A 348 -8.04 3.46 -11.49
CA TYR A 348 -6.64 3.18 -11.64
C TYR A 348 -6.33 1.68 -11.70
N PHE A 349 -6.78 0.90 -10.70
CA PHE A 349 -6.41 -0.51 -10.63
C PHE A 349 -7.03 -1.34 -11.74
N THR A 350 -8.30 -1.08 -12.06
CA THR A 350 -9.02 -1.79 -13.14
C THR A 350 -8.31 -1.60 -14.48
N SER A 351 -8.00 -0.35 -14.84
CA SER A 351 -7.37 -0.04 -16.12
C SER A 351 -5.94 -0.55 -16.23
N LEU A 352 -5.13 -0.34 -15.19
CA LEU A 352 -3.75 -0.81 -15.17
C LEU A 352 -3.66 -2.33 -15.19
N LEU A 353 -4.52 -3.03 -14.43
CA LEU A 353 -4.51 -4.49 -14.38
C LEU A 353 -4.86 -5.08 -15.75
N THR A 354 -5.86 -4.53 -16.42
CA THR A 354 -6.20 -4.93 -17.80
C THR A 354 -5.04 -4.66 -18.75
N LEU A 355 -4.42 -3.48 -18.67
CA LEU A 355 -3.25 -3.14 -19.51
C LEU A 355 -2.06 -4.07 -19.26
N ALA A 356 -1.78 -4.42 -18.01
CA ALA A 356 -0.72 -5.35 -17.65
C ALA A 356 -1.04 -6.78 -18.13
N SER A 357 -2.29 -7.24 -18.00
CA SER A 357 -2.74 -8.52 -18.56
C SER A 357 -2.51 -8.57 -20.07
N GLY A 358 -2.84 -7.48 -20.76
CA GLY A 358 -2.63 -7.38 -22.20
C GLY A 358 -1.18 -7.59 -22.63
N LEU A 359 -0.17 -7.15 -21.85
CA LEU A 359 1.24 -7.43 -22.14
C LEU A 359 1.56 -8.93 -22.14
N ASN A 360 0.92 -9.68 -21.25
CA ASN A 360 1.08 -11.13 -21.18
C ASN A 360 0.35 -11.81 -22.35
N GLU A 361 -0.88 -11.37 -22.65
CA GLU A 361 -1.71 -11.91 -23.74
C GLU A 361 -1.06 -11.77 -25.12
N ILE A 362 -0.41 -10.63 -25.39
CA ILE A 362 0.34 -10.44 -26.63
C ILE A 362 1.70 -11.16 -26.63
N GLY A 363 2.14 -11.76 -25.51
CA GLY A 363 3.42 -12.46 -25.39
C GLY A 363 4.65 -11.57 -25.16
N PHE A 364 4.50 -10.28 -24.88
CA PHE A 364 5.61 -9.36 -24.62
C PHE A 364 6.39 -9.76 -23.36
N ILE A 365 5.67 -10.13 -22.29
CA ILE A 365 6.26 -10.58 -21.01
C ILE A 365 7.20 -11.77 -21.21
N LYS A 366 6.77 -12.75 -22.02
CA LYS A 366 7.57 -13.94 -22.33
C LYS A 366 8.84 -13.60 -23.11
N TRP A 367 8.73 -12.70 -24.09
CA TRP A 367 9.89 -12.23 -24.86
C TRP A 367 10.88 -11.49 -23.95
N PHE A 368 10.39 -10.55 -23.14
CA PHE A 368 11.22 -9.76 -22.23
C PHE A 368 11.95 -10.66 -21.23
N ALA A 369 11.25 -11.62 -20.63
CA ALA A 369 11.82 -12.61 -19.74
C ALA A 369 12.98 -13.36 -20.40
N THR A 370 12.78 -13.82 -21.64
CA THR A 370 13.79 -14.62 -22.37
C THR A 370 15.03 -13.81 -22.72
N GLU A 371 14.87 -12.56 -23.15
CA GLU A 371 16.00 -11.71 -23.56
C GLU A 371 16.81 -11.21 -22.36
N TYR A 372 16.14 -10.78 -21.29
CA TYR A 372 16.79 -10.17 -20.13
C TYR A 372 17.11 -11.15 -19.00
N ALA A 373 16.71 -12.42 -19.09
CA ALA A 373 17.25 -13.48 -18.24
C ALA A 373 18.66 -13.92 -18.68
N LYS A 374 19.08 -13.70 -19.94
CA LYS A 374 20.39 -14.13 -20.46
C LYS A 374 21.58 -13.59 -19.64
N PRO A 375 21.63 -12.31 -19.25
CA PRO A 375 22.69 -11.79 -18.39
C PRO A 375 22.72 -12.41 -16.99
N LEU A 376 21.60 -12.97 -16.53
CA LEU A 376 21.46 -13.62 -15.22
C LEU A 376 21.67 -15.14 -15.29
N ALA A 377 21.76 -15.74 -16.48
CA ALA A 377 21.85 -17.19 -16.67
C ALA A 377 23.14 -17.83 -16.09
N GLY A 378 24.18 -17.03 -15.88
CA GLY A 378 25.42 -17.46 -15.21
C GLY A 378 25.39 -17.39 -13.68
N LEU A 379 24.31 -16.84 -13.10
CA LEU A 379 24.15 -16.72 -11.64
C LEU A 379 23.36 -17.90 -11.08
N SER A 380 23.59 -18.21 -9.79
CA SER A 380 22.70 -19.14 -9.09
C SER A 380 21.29 -18.55 -8.99
N PRO A 381 20.22 -19.36 -9.04
CA PRO A 381 18.84 -18.87 -8.90
C PRO A 381 18.61 -18.04 -7.63
N SER A 382 19.25 -18.44 -6.52
CA SER A 382 19.21 -17.70 -5.26
C SER A 382 19.86 -16.32 -5.38
N THR A 383 21.03 -16.22 -6.01
CA THR A 383 21.69 -14.93 -6.24
C THR A 383 20.86 -14.03 -7.15
N ALA A 384 20.29 -14.58 -8.22
CA ALA A 384 19.44 -13.83 -9.12
C ALA A 384 18.17 -13.29 -8.41
N MET A 385 17.52 -14.12 -7.59
CA MET A 385 16.38 -13.69 -6.77
C MET A 385 16.76 -12.55 -5.82
N LEU A 386 17.90 -12.65 -5.12
CA LEU A 386 18.37 -11.57 -4.22
C LEU A 386 18.58 -10.26 -4.97
N LEU A 387 19.20 -10.30 -6.16
CA LEU A 387 19.42 -9.12 -6.99
C LEU A 387 18.11 -8.52 -7.50
N LEU A 388 17.15 -9.36 -7.90
CA LEU A 388 15.84 -8.91 -8.35
C LEU A 388 15.03 -8.26 -7.22
N VAL A 389 15.04 -8.84 -6.02
CA VAL A 389 14.40 -8.26 -4.83
C VAL A 389 15.09 -6.97 -4.40
N ALA A 390 16.42 -6.90 -4.46
CA ALA A 390 17.19 -5.69 -4.18
C ALA A 390 16.87 -4.57 -5.19
N LEU A 391 16.86 -4.88 -6.48
CA LEU A 391 16.47 -3.95 -7.53
C LEU A 391 15.07 -3.42 -7.27
N PHE A 392 14.11 -4.32 -7.01
CA PHE A 392 12.72 -3.95 -6.72
C PHE A 392 12.63 -3.02 -5.52
N PHE A 393 13.29 -3.32 -4.40
CA PHE A 393 13.22 -2.48 -3.20
C PHE A 393 13.85 -1.09 -3.42
N TRP A 394 15.07 -1.03 -3.95
CA TRP A 394 15.86 0.20 -3.94
C TRP A 394 15.57 1.14 -5.10
N ILE A 395 15.06 0.65 -6.24
CA ILE A 395 14.63 1.52 -7.33
C ILE A 395 13.45 2.41 -6.91
N HIS A 396 12.78 2.09 -5.80
CA HIS A 396 11.71 2.91 -5.24
C HIS A 396 12.15 4.33 -4.85
N TYR A 397 13.45 4.60 -4.63
CA TYR A 397 13.95 5.97 -4.46
C TYR A 397 13.62 6.91 -5.63
N PHE A 398 13.40 6.36 -6.82
CA PHE A 398 13.03 7.08 -8.03
C PHE A 398 11.51 7.20 -8.23
N PHE A 399 10.70 6.73 -7.28
CA PHE A 399 9.24 6.78 -7.34
C PHE A 399 8.67 7.59 -6.17
N SER A 400 7.64 8.39 -6.44
CA SER A 400 6.81 9.09 -5.44
C SER A 400 5.58 8.30 -5.00
N SER A 401 5.43 7.08 -5.51
CA SER A 401 4.23 6.28 -5.31
C SER A 401 4.57 4.79 -5.34
N ILE A 402 4.33 4.09 -4.23
CA ILE A 402 4.40 2.62 -4.17
C ILE A 402 3.46 2.00 -5.20
N THR A 403 2.33 2.64 -5.44
CA THR A 403 1.32 2.19 -6.39
C THR A 403 1.86 2.22 -7.83
N SER A 404 2.48 3.33 -8.25
CA SER A 404 3.14 3.46 -9.57
C SER A 404 4.36 2.54 -9.68
N HIS A 405 5.08 2.34 -8.58
CA HIS A 405 6.21 1.43 -8.52
C HIS A 405 5.80 -0.03 -8.75
N ALA A 406 4.82 -0.53 -7.98
CA ALA A 406 4.34 -1.91 -8.11
C ALA A 406 3.83 -2.19 -9.53
N ALA A 407 3.10 -1.23 -10.11
CA ALA A 407 2.62 -1.27 -11.48
C ALA A 407 3.72 -1.41 -12.52
N ALA A 408 4.78 -0.61 -12.38
CA ALA A 408 5.84 -0.50 -13.37
C ALA A 408 6.88 -1.63 -13.25
N VAL A 409 7.27 -1.97 -12.03
CA VAL A 409 8.47 -2.77 -11.77
C VAL A 409 8.13 -4.24 -11.52
N LEU A 410 6.99 -4.54 -10.86
CA LEU A 410 6.68 -5.91 -10.47
C LEU A 410 6.49 -6.86 -11.66
N PRO A 411 5.71 -6.51 -12.72
CA PRO A 411 5.55 -7.41 -13.86
C PRO A 411 6.90 -7.74 -14.50
N VAL A 412 7.80 -6.75 -14.59
CA VAL A 412 9.14 -6.89 -15.17
C VAL A 412 10.00 -7.84 -14.33
N VAL A 413 10.04 -7.63 -13.02
CA VAL A 413 10.81 -8.47 -12.10
C VAL A 413 10.31 -9.92 -12.11
N LEU A 414 8.99 -10.13 -12.12
CA LEU A 414 8.40 -11.47 -12.18
C LEU A 414 8.62 -12.14 -13.53
N ALA A 415 8.55 -11.39 -14.63
CA ALA A 415 8.83 -11.89 -15.96
C ALA A 415 10.26 -12.44 -16.03
N VAL A 416 11.24 -11.60 -15.66
CA VAL A 416 12.66 -11.99 -15.64
C VAL A 416 12.89 -13.18 -14.70
N GLY A 417 12.33 -13.14 -13.49
CA GLY A 417 12.43 -14.26 -12.54
C GLY A 417 11.88 -15.57 -13.08
N SER A 418 10.74 -15.53 -13.79
CA SER A 418 10.12 -16.70 -14.43
C SER A 418 10.96 -17.28 -15.57
N GLY A 419 11.82 -16.47 -16.18
CA GLY A 419 12.76 -16.90 -17.21
C GLY A 419 14.01 -17.62 -16.67
N ILE A 420 14.26 -17.58 -15.36
CA ILE A 420 15.46 -18.16 -14.74
C ILE A 420 15.16 -19.60 -14.28
N PRO A 421 15.79 -20.62 -14.88
CA PRO A 421 15.54 -22.01 -14.51
C PRO A 421 15.81 -22.27 -13.02
N GLY A 422 14.85 -22.90 -12.33
CA GLY A 422 14.97 -23.26 -10.92
C GLY A 422 14.75 -22.13 -9.91
N LEU A 423 14.41 -20.91 -10.37
CA LEU A 423 14.06 -19.81 -9.47
C LEU A 423 12.63 -20.00 -8.93
N PRO A 424 12.40 -20.01 -7.59
CA PRO A 424 11.06 -20.12 -7.02
C PRO A 424 10.30 -18.79 -7.17
N VAL A 425 9.58 -18.62 -8.29
CA VAL A 425 8.90 -17.36 -8.64
C VAL A 425 7.86 -16.95 -7.60
N THR A 426 7.19 -17.90 -6.95
CA THR A 426 6.28 -17.63 -5.83
C THR A 426 7.00 -16.92 -4.68
N THR A 427 8.18 -17.39 -4.28
CA THR A 427 8.99 -16.75 -3.25
C THR A 427 9.45 -15.36 -3.68
N LEU A 428 9.91 -15.20 -4.92
CA LEU A 428 10.27 -13.88 -5.48
C LEU A 428 9.09 -12.90 -5.41
N ALA A 429 7.90 -13.33 -5.86
CA ALA A 429 6.70 -12.51 -5.83
C ALA A 429 6.33 -12.11 -4.40
N MET A 430 6.39 -13.05 -3.46
CA MET A 430 6.10 -12.77 -2.05
C MET A 430 7.07 -11.75 -1.46
N LEU A 431 8.38 -11.89 -1.70
CA LEU A 431 9.38 -10.93 -1.21
C LEU A 431 9.17 -9.53 -1.80
N CYS A 432 8.91 -9.43 -3.11
CA CYS A 432 8.59 -8.16 -3.74
C CYS A 432 7.30 -7.55 -3.16
N MET A 433 6.22 -8.33 -3.05
CA MET A 433 4.94 -7.85 -2.51
C MET A 433 5.05 -7.40 -1.06
N TYR A 434 5.69 -8.18 -0.19
CA TYR A 434 5.93 -7.80 1.21
C TYR A 434 6.83 -6.58 1.34
N SER A 435 7.72 -6.32 0.39
CA SER A 435 8.57 -5.14 0.44
C SER A 435 7.83 -3.81 0.24
N LEU A 436 6.62 -3.82 -0.33
CA LEU A 436 5.89 -2.61 -0.71
C LEU A 436 5.60 -1.69 0.47
N GLY A 437 5.16 -2.23 1.62
CA GLY A 437 5.01 -1.42 2.84
C GLY A 437 6.35 -0.96 3.40
N LEU A 438 7.32 -1.87 3.48
CA LEU A 438 8.66 -1.62 4.02
C LEU A 438 9.42 -0.50 3.30
N MET A 439 9.40 -0.49 1.95
CA MET A 439 10.07 0.55 1.16
C MET A 439 9.45 1.94 1.35
N GLY A 440 8.23 2.03 1.93
CA GLY A 440 7.58 3.30 2.23
C GLY A 440 8.38 4.18 3.20
N VAL A 441 9.32 3.63 3.98
CA VAL A 441 10.11 4.40 4.97
C VAL A 441 11.29 5.18 4.35
N ILE A 442 11.71 4.85 3.12
CA ILE A 442 13.05 5.19 2.63
C ILE A 442 13.24 6.66 2.23
N SER A 443 12.16 7.36 1.87
CA SER A 443 12.20 8.74 1.38
C SER A 443 10.95 9.53 1.80
N PRO A 444 11.00 10.89 1.82
CA PRO A 444 9.89 11.73 2.27
C PRO A 444 8.69 11.77 1.30
N TYR A 445 8.77 11.01 0.21
CA TYR A 445 7.74 10.94 -0.82
C TYR A 445 7.42 9.50 -1.22
N ALA A 446 8.04 8.48 -0.62
CA ALA A 446 7.88 7.09 -1.03
C ALA A 446 6.41 6.63 -0.95
N THR A 447 5.70 7.06 0.09
CA THR A 447 4.32 6.64 0.36
C THR A 447 3.46 7.81 0.78
N GLY A 448 2.13 7.67 0.66
CA GLY A 448 1.16 8.74 0.93
C GLY A 448 1.28 9.43 2.30
N PRO A 449 1.54 8.75 3.43
CA PRO A 449 1.77 9.44 4.70
C PRO A 449 3.12 10.17 4.78
N ALA A 450 4.13 9.83 3.96
CA ALA A 450 5.48 10.38 4.10
C ALA A 450 5.55 11.91 3.96
N PRO A 451 4.91 12.56 2.95
CA PRO A 451 4.91 14.02 2.83
C PRO A 451 4.24 14.72 4.02
N MET A 452 3.25 14.10 4.66
CA MET A 452 2.59 14.68 5.82
C MET A 452 3.51 14.67 7.04
N TYR A 453 4.17 13.55 7.33
CA TYR A 453 5.14 13.46 8.43
C TYR A 453 6.36 14.35 8.19
N PHE A 454 6.88 14.37 6.96
CA PHE A 454 7.97 15.25 6.56
C PHE A 454 7.56 16.73 6.64
N GLY A 455 6.38 17.07 6.12
CA GLY A 455 5.80 18.42 6.09
C GLY A 455 5.42 18.96 7.46
N SER A 456 5.30 18.10 8.49
CA SER A 456 5.11 18.54 9.88
C SER A 456 6.28 19.36 10.43
N GLY A 457 7.47 19.25 9.82
CA GLY A 457 8.68 19.96 10.21
C GLY A 457 9.37 19.42 11.48
N TYR A 458 8.84 18.38 12.11
CA TYR A 458 9.46 17.72 13.27
C TYR A 458 10.62 16.79 12.90
N ILE A 459 10.67 16.31 11.66
CA ILE A 459 11.76 15.47 11.14
C ILE A 459 12.56 16.31 10.15
N GLY A 460 13.78 16.71 10.53
CA GLY A 460 14.62 17.52 9.66
C GLY A 460 14.98 16.80 8.35
N LYS A 461 15.27 17.55 7.28
CA LYS A 461 15.59 16.98 5.95
C LYS A 461 16.70 15.93 6.02
N GLY A 462 17.85 16.26 6.60
CA GLY A 462 18.95 15.29 6.73
C GLY A 462 18.60 14.09 7.61
N GLN A 463 17.80 14.31 8.66
CA GLN A 463 17.34 13.24 9.54
C GLN A 463 16.41 12.28 8.81
N PHE A 464 15.46 12.78 8.00
CA PHE A 464 14.53 11.92 7.27
C PHE A 464 15.28 10.96 6.34
N TRP A 465 16.23 11.47 5.55
CA TRP A 465 17.04 10.62 4.65
C TRP A 465 17.94 9.65 5.41
N GLY A 466 18.57 10.10 6.51
CA GLY A 466 19.41 9.24 7.34
C GLY A 466 18.62 8.12 8.02
N PHE A 467 17.46 8.45 8.61
CA PHE A 467 16.58 7.48 9.23
C PHE A 467 15.94 6.57 8.18
N GLY A 468 15.52 7.11 7.04
CA GLY A 468 14.92 6.34 5.94
C GLY A 468 15.89 5.30 5.38
N LEU A 469 17.15 5.66 5.16
CA LEU A 469 18.18 4.70 4.76
C LEU A 469 18.44 3.65 5.83
N LEU A 470 18.59 4.05 7.10
CA LEU A 470 18.85 3.14 8.22
C LEU A 470 17.72 2.11 8.39
N PHE A 471 16.47 2.58 8.50
CA PHE A 471 15.32 1.72 8.67
C PHE A 471 15.03 0.91 7.40
N GLY A 472 15.23 1.50 6.21
CA GLY A 472 15.14 0.80 4.93
C GLY A 472 16.11 -0.38 4.85
N LEU A 473 17.37 -0.19 5.23
CA LEU A 473 18.37 -1.27 5.30
C LEU A 473 17.98 -2.36 6.30
N LEU A 474 17.51 -1.98 7.49
CA LEU A 474 17.06 -2.94 8.51
C LEU A 474 15.86 -3.76 8.04
N TYR A 475 14.88 -3.10 7.42
CA TYR A 475 13.69 -3.75 6.88
C TYR A 475 14.03 -4.68 5.72
N PHE A 476 14.87 -4.21 4.79
CA PHE A 476 15.34 -5.01 3.66
C PHE A 476 16.17 -6.22 4.12
N ALA A 477 17.08 -6.03 5.08
CA ALA A 477 17.85 -7.13 5.65
C ALA A 477 16.93 -8.13 6.37
N GLY A 478 15.95 -7.66 7.16
CA GLY A 478 14.96 -8.53 7.78
C GLY A 478 14.14 -9.33 6.77
N LEU A 479 13.76 -8.72 5.64
CA LEU A 479 13.06 -9.40 4.55
C LEU A 479 13.90 -10.58 4.01
N LEU A 480 15.20 -10.36 3.79
CA LEU A 480 16.08 -11.39 3.24
C LEU A 480 16.55 -12.43 4.27
N LEU A 481 16.75 -12.03 5.52
CA LEU A 481 17.33 -12.90 6.56
C LEU A 481 16.27 -13.66 7.37
N ILE A 482 15.02 -13.18 7.38
CA ILE A 482 13.93 -13.79 8.16
C ILE A 482 12.84 -14.30 7.21
N VAL A 483 12.29 -13.44 6.36
CA VAL A 483 11.12 -13.81 5.53
C VAL A 483 11.51 -14.81 4.44
N LEU A 484 12.62 -14.60 3.73
CA LEU A 484 13.06 -15.54 2.69
C LEU A 484 13.27 -16.97 3.23
N PRO A 485 14.05 -17.22 4.30
CA PRO A 485 14.16 -18.55 4.88
C PRO A 485 12.83 -19.11 5.38
N TRP A 486 11.98 -18.26 5.99
CA TRP A 486 10.65 -18.65 6.46
C TRP A 486 9.77 -19.19 5.33
N LEU A 487 9.73 -18.49 4.19
CA LEU A 487 8.97 -18.89 3.00
C LEU A 487 9.51 -20.15 2.30
N GLN A 488 10.73 -20.61 2.64
CA GLN A 488 11.30 -21.83 2.09
C GLN A 488 10.96 -23.07 2.93
N ILE A 489 10.55 -22.89 4.18
CA ILE A 489 10.22 -23.98 5.11
C ILE A 489 8.72 -24.11 5.40
N SER A 490 7.95 -23.04 5.14
CA SER A 490 6.49 -23.01 5.17
C SER A 490 5.89 -23.44 3.84
#